data_AF-A0A1J3I8I0-F1
#
_entry.id   AF-A0A1J3I8I0-F1
#
_cell.length_a   1.000
_cell.length_b   1.000
_cell.length_c   1.000
_cell.angle_alpha   90.00
_cell.angle_beta   90.00
_cell.angle_gamma   90.00
#
_symmetry.space_group_name_H-M   'P 1'
#
loop_
_entity.id
_entity.type
_entity.pdbx_description
1 polymer ?
#
loop_
_entity_poly.entity_id
_entity_poly.type
_entity_poly.pdbx_seq_one_letter_code
_entity_poly.pdbx_strand_id
1 'polypeptide(L)' 'GEFEIIHFGDKVILEDPVESWPICDCLIAFHSSGYPLEKVQAYSSLRKPFLVNELDPQYLLHDRRKVYEHLEMYGIP' A
#
# COMPACT_ATOMS: atom_id res chain seq x y z
N GLY A 1 -12.52 -14.43 -17.42
CA GLY A 1 -12.84 -14.49 -15.98
C GLY A 1 -13.29 -13.13 -15.53
N GLU A 2 -13.92 -13.01 -14.38
CA GLU A 2 -14.43 -11.71 -13.86
C GLU A 2 -13.31 -10.77 -13.40
N PHE A 3 -12.10 -11.28 -13.15
CA PHE A 3 -10.96 -10.50 -12.68
C PHE A 3 -9.72 -10.72 -13.57
N GLU A 4 -8.96 -9.64 -13.75
CA GLU A 4 -7.62 -9.64 -14.33
C GLU A 4 -6.60 -9.23 -13.27
N ILE A 5 -5.48 -9.95 -13.17
CA ILE A 5 -4.43 -9.67 -12.21
C ILE A 5 -3.28 -8.98 -12.94
N ILE A 6 -2.97 -7.75 -12.52
CA ILE A 6 -1.88 -6.95 -13.09
C ILE A 6 -0.80 -6.79 -12.03
N HIS A 7 0.41 -7.27 -12.34
CA HIS A 7 1.58 -7.06 -11.50
C HIS A 7 2.38 -5.86 -12.04
N PHE A 8 2.55 -4.80 -11.22
CA PHE A 8 3.18 -3.56 -11.67
C PHE A 8 4.69 -3.76 -11.90
N GLY A 9 5.34 -4.59 -11.08
CA GLY A 9 6.77 -4.90 -11.19
C GLY A 9 7.70 -3.77 -10.73
N ASP A 10 8.94 -4.14 -10.37
CA ASP A 10 9.90 -3.27 -9.68
C ASP A 10 10.25 -2.01 -10.46
N LYS A 11 10.49 -2.12 -11.76
CA LYS A 11 10.81 -0.97 -12.62
C LYS A 11 9.71 0.09 -12.55
N VAL A 12 8.45 -0.31 -12.67
CA VAL A 12 7.31 0.62 -12.65
C VAL A 12 7.24 1.30 -11.29
N ILE A 13 7.28 0.52 -10.20
CA ILE A 13 7.09 1.08 -8.87
C ILE A 13 8.26 1.97 -8.44
N LEU A 14 9.49 1.64 -8.84
CA LEU A 14 10.68 2.38 -8.45
C LEU A 14 10.97 3.56 -9.38
N GLU A 15 10.95 3.35 -10.69
CA GLU A 15 11.47 4.30 -11.68
C GLU A 15 10.38 5.15 -12.33
N ASP A 16 9.24 4.55 -12.67
CA ASP A 16 8.23 5.24 -13.48
C ASP A 16 7.40 6.24 -12.64
N PRO A 17 6.94 7.37 -13.24
CA PRO A 17 6.03 8.29 -12.58
C PRO A 17 4.67 7.63 -12.32
N VAL A 18 4.00 7.99 -11.21
CA VAL A 18 2.76 7.32 -10.77
C VAL A 18 1.61 7.46 -11.76
N GLU A 19 1.64 8.49 -12.60
CA GLU A 19 0.68 8.74 -13.66
C GLU A 19 0.73 7.67 -14.76
N SER A 20 1.90 7.05 -14.98
CA SER A 20 2.10 6.02 -16.03
C SER A 20 1.93 4.59 -15.52
N TRP A 21 1.68 4.39 -14.23
CA TRP A 21 1.44 3.07 -13.67
C TRP A 21 0.13 2.47 -14.24
N PRO A 22 0.01 1.13 -14.30
CA PRO A 22 -1.21 0.48 -14.75
C PRO A 22 -2.43 0.93 -13.94
N ILE A 23 -3.61 0.96 -14.56
CA ILE A 23 -4.87 1.28 -13.89
C ILE A 23 -5.47 0.00 -13.31
N CYS A 24 -5.98 0.07 -12.09
CA CYS A 24 -6.75 -1.00 -11.48
C CYS A 24 -7.92 -0.44 -10.67
N ASP A 25 -8.98 -1.25 -10.54
CA ASP A 25 -10.12 -0.93 -9.67
C ASP A 25 -9.84 -1.26 -8.20
N CYS A 26 -8.92 -2.20 -7.96
CA CYS A 26 -8.55 -2.72 -6.66
C CYS A 26 -7.01 -2.80 -6.56
N LEU A 27 -6.46 -2.31 -5.46
CA LEU A 27 -5.02 -2.28 -5.20
C LEU A 27 -4.70 -3.09 -3.94
N ILE A 28 -3.82 -4.08 -4.13
CA ILE A 28 -3.17 -4.80 -3.04
C ILE A 28 -1.72 -4.31 -2.99
N ALA A 29 -1.36 -3.65 -1.90
CA ALA A 29 -0.03 -3.09 -1.70
C ALA A 29 0.37 -3.27 -0.23
N PHE A 30 1.60 -3.73 -0.01
CA PHE A 30 2.16 -3.95 1.32
C PHE A 30 3.64 -3.59 1.32
N HIS A 31 4.07 -2.86 2.34
CA HIS A 31 5.44 -2.44 2.49
C HIS A 31 6.39 -3.62 2.75
N SER A 32 7.56 -3.54 2.12
CA SER A 32 8.74 -4.34 2.43
C SER A 32 9.99 -3.46 2.31
N SER A 33 11.16 -3.96 2.70
CA SER A 33 12.41 -3.20 2.63
C SER A 33 12.69 -2.69 1.21
N GLY A 34 12.77 -1.37 1.02
CA GLY A 34 12.99 -0.72 -0.28
C GLY A 34 11.71 -0.41 -1.07
N TYR A 35 10.53 -0.75 -0.53
CA TYR A 35 9.25 -0.47 -1.18
C TYR A 35 8.89 1.04 -1.11
N PRO A 36 8.52 1.68 -2.24
CA PRO A 36 8.30 3.12 -2.31
C PRO A 36 6.88 3.50 -1.84
N LEU A 37 6.59 3.33 -0.55
CA LEU A 37 5.24 3.52 0.01
C LEU A 37 4.64 4.90 -0.32
N GLU A 38 5.45 5.96 -0.30
CA GLU A 38 5.02 7.32 -0.66
C GLU A 38 4.51 7.42 -2.11
N LYS A 39 5.18 6.75 -3.06
CA LYS A 39 4.72 6.71 -4.47
C LYS A 39 3.38 5.97 -4.58
N VAL A 40 3.19 4.92 -3.79
CA VAL A 40 1.96 4.12 -3.80
C VAL A 40 0.79 4.91 -3.20
N GLN A 41 1.03 5.70 -2.14
CA GLN A 41 0.04 6.65 -1.61
C GLN A 41 -0.31 7.74 -2.63
N ALA A 42 0.67 8.26 -3.36
CA ALA A 42 0.43 9.22 -4.43
C ALA A 42 -0.41 8.61 -5.57
N TYR A 43 -0.09 7.38 -5.99
CA TYR A 43 -0.89 6.63 -6.96
C TYR A 43 -2.33 6.40 -6.45
N SER A 44 -2.51 5.97 -5.21
CA SER A 44 -3.82 5.76 -4.60
C SER A 44 -4.64 7.06 -4.55
N SER A 45 -4.01 8.19 -4.19
CA SER A 45 -4.66 9.51 -4.19
C SER A 45 -5.09 9.95 -5.60
N LEU A 46 -4.26 9.65 -6.61
CA LEU A 46 -4.52 9.99 -8.01
C LEU A 46 -5.64 9.14 -8.62
N ARG A 47 -5.61 7.82 -8.41
CA ARG A 47 -6.46 6.85 -9.12
C ARG A 47 -7.66 6.38 -8.29
N LYS A 48 -7.59 6.51 -6.96
CA LYS A 48 -8.63 6.12 -6.00
C LYS A 48 -9.14 4.67 -6.18
N PRO A 49 -8.24 3.67 -6.32
CA PRO A 49 -8.67 2.27 -6.32
C PRO A 49 -9.22 1.88 -4.96
N PHE A 50 -10.00 0.80 -4.90
CA PHE A 50 -10.30 0.14 -3.63
C PHE A 50 -9.02 -0.41 -3.02
N LEU A 51 -8.67 0.00 -1.80
CA LEU A 51 -7.51 -0.49 -1.08
C LEU A 51 -7.87 -1.75 -0.30
N VAL A 52 -7.28 -2.89 -0.63
CA VAL A 52 -7.44 -4.12 0.18
C VAL A 52 -6.73 -3.97 1.52
N ASN A 53 -5.58 -3.29 1.50
CA ASN A 53 -4.81 -2.94 2.67
C ASN A 53 -4.65 -1.41 2.66
N GLU A 54 -5.11 -0.76 3.72
CA GLU A 54 -4.85 0.66 3.92
C GLU A 54 -3.33 0.94 3.91
N LEU A 55 -2.93 2.06 3.29
CA LEU A 55 -1.52 2.39 3.10
C LEU A 55 -0.93 3.09 4.33
N ASP A 56 -1.66 4.03 4.93
CA ASP A 56 -1.17 4.85 6.05
C ASP A 56 -0.83 4.02 7.30
N PRO A 57 -1.65 3.02 7.71
CA PRO A 57 -1.32 2.17 8.85
C PRO A 57 -0.06 1.33 8.65
N GLN A 58 0.46 1.19 7.42
CA GLN A 58 1.67 0.40 7.20
C GLN A 58 2.89 1.01 7.90
N TYR A 59 2.96 2.34 8.05
CA TYR A 59 3.98 2.99 8.86
C TYR A 59 3.89 2.63 10.35
N LEU A 60 2.68 2.37 10.87
CA LEU A 60 2.48 1.92 12.25
C LEU A 60 3.13 0.54 12.45
N LEU A 61 2.98 -0.35 11.46
CA LEU A 61 3.48 -1.73 11.51
C LEU A 61 5.01 -1.81 11.54
N HIS A 62 5.72 -0.73 11.22
CA HIS A 62 7.20 -0.69 11.27
C HIS A 62 7.74 -0.54 12.68
N ASP A 63 6.95 -0.04 13.63
CA ASP A 63 7.34 0.14 15.02
C ASP A 63 6.49 -0.73 15.94
N ARG A 64 7.08 -1.82 16.42
CA ARG A 64 6.41 -2.74 17.35
C ARG A 64 5.77 -2.02 18.55
N ARG A 65 6.38 -0.93 19.05
CA ARG A 65 5.84 -0.20 20.20
C ARG A 65 4.50 0.43 19.86
N LYS A 66 4.42 1.07 18.70
CA LYS A 66 3.17 1.67 18.21
C LYS A 66 2.12 0.62 17.88
N VAL A 67 2.54 -0.56 17.39
CA VAL A 67 1.64 -1.70 17.22
C VAL A 67 1.05 -2.10 18.57
N TYR A 68 1.87 -2.29 19.61
CA TYR A 68 1.36 -2.63 20.96
C TYR A 68 0.46 -1.55 21.53
N GLU A 69 0.86 -0.28 21.44
CA GLU A 69 0.01 0.85 21.86
C GLU A 69 -1.35 0.82 21.15
N HIS A 70 -1.37 0.51 19.85
CA HIS A 70 -2.61 0.40 19.09
C HIS A 70 -3.45 -0.80 19.51
N LEU A 71 -2.85 -1.96 19.73
CA LEU A 71 -3.56 -3.15 20.22
C LEU A 71 -4.16 -2.92 21.62
N GLU A 72 -3.41 -2.29 22.52
CA GLU A 72 -3.85 -1.96 23.88
C GLU A 72 -5.04 -1.00 23.87
N MET A 73 -5.06 0.01 22.97
CA MET A 73 -6.21 0.91 22.80
C MET A 73 -7.52 0.18 22.47
N TYR A 74 -7.44 -1.00 21.83
CA TYR A 74 -8.60 -1.83 21.51
C TYR A 74 -8.79 -3.02 22.47
N GLY A 75 -8.06 -3.05 23.59
CA GLY A 75 -8.18 -4.09 24.61
C GLY A 75 -7.67 -5.46 24.16
N ILE A 76 -6.76 -5.50 23.18
CA ILE A 76 -6.11 -6.74 22.74
C ILE A 76 -4.88 -6.97 23.63
N PRO A 77 -4.81 -8.10 24.36
CA PRO A 77 -3.73 -8.42 25.30
C PRO A 77 -2.39 -8.77 24.63
#